data_AF-A0A9R0IFB0-F1
#
_entry.id   AF-A0A9R0IFB0-F1
#
_cell.length_a   1.000
_cell.length_b   1.000
_cell.length_c   1.000
_cell.angle_alpha   90.00
_cell.angle_beta   90.00
_cell.angle_gamma   90.00
#
_symmetry.space_group_name_H-M   'P 1'
#
loop_
_entity.id
_entity.type
_entity.pdbx_description
1 polymer ?
#
loop_
_entity_poly.entity_id
_entity_poly.type
_entity_poly.pdbx_seq_one_letter_code
_entity_poly.pdbx_strand_id
1 'polypeptide(L)'
;MKAVGECPGFKFHSRCRYLRLNHLCFADDLLMFCKGEQRVISMMMEGFKVFSNTTGLKVNASKSSLFCCGMNDHQIEAITTLTGFVQGSLPFKYLGVPVSPWKLKTCDCEKLVDKMTARVRHWSSRNLSFAGRVQLVNSMLMSICVYWCQMFLLPKNVLKKINSICRAYLRYGTYDDARPGPVAWDHLCLPKPHGGLGFRNLLLRNQLQSPQWYSTSKYSNKDTYNQIATAGDRVTWQKYVWNRLTIPKHRFILWLTMLDRLKTKERLHKVGIVPDDLCPICFTHTEKIDHLFFSCEFSKQCKQLVLDWLGINLNRFTVISLLKGVQRYNRGKCKKAILFTAIASLVYNVWKARNAAVWAPKVPTIHSTVANIKAEVKGRVYNLLSKKTRPSDLNWFNSL
;
A
#
# COMPACT_ATOMS: atom_id res chain seq x y z
N MET A 1 -16.42 -1.38 -33.79
CA MET A 1 -16.79 -2.60 -33.03
C MET A 1 -18.03 -2.48 -32.17
N LYS A 2 -18.22 -1.42 -31.37
CA LYS A 2 -19.43 -1.26 -30.54
C LYS A 2 -20.73 -1.31 -31.37
N ALA A 3 -20.78 -0.58 -32.49
CA ALA A 3 -21.90 -0.58 -33.44
C ALA A 3 -22.23 -1.98 -34.00
N VAL A 4 -21.23 -2.84 -34.23
CA VAL A 4 -21.45 -4.22 -34.70
C VAL A 4 -22.27 -5.03 -33.69
N GLY A 5 -22.10 -4.75 -32.39
CA GLY A 5 -22.87 -5.39 -31.32
C GLY A 5 -24.32 -4.92 -31.20
N GLU A 6 -24.71 -3.90 -31.97
CA GLU A 6 -26.07 -3.36 -32.05
C GLU A 6 -26.79 -3.80 -33.34
N CYS A 7 -26.06 -4.34 -34.32
CA CYS A 7 -26.63 -4.80 -35.58
C CYS A 7 -27.64 -5.96 -35.37
N PRO A 8 -28.79 -5.93 -36.07
CA PRO A 8 -29.73 -7.03 -36.07
C PRO A 8 -29.06 -8.35 -36.49
N GLY A 9 -29.22 -9.39 -35.68
CA GLY A 9 -28.62 -10.71 -35.93
C GLY A 9 -27.24 -10.94 -35.31
N PHE A 10 -26.57 -9.91 -34.77
CA PHE A 10 -25.35 -10.13 -34.00
C PHE A 10 -25.67 -10.85 -32.68
N LYS A 11 -24.93 -11.93 -32.39
CA LYS A 11 -25.09 -12.70 -31.16
C LYS A 11 -23.79 -12.71 -30.37
N PHE A 12 -23.89 -12.33 -29.09
CA PHE A 12 -22.77 -12.43 -28.15
C PHE A 12 -22.45 -13.90 -27.82
N HIS A 13 -21.19 -14.15 -27.45
CA HIS A 13 -20.79 -15.43 -26.87
C HIS A 13 -21.66 -15.75 -25.64
N SER A 14 -22.02 -17.01 -25.44
CA SER A 14 -23.01 -17.45 -24.44
C SER A 14 -22.76 -16.89 -23.04
N ARG A 15 -21.50 -16.96 -22.57
CA ARG A 15 -21.05 -16.42 -21.26
C ARG A 15 -20.84 -14.91 -21.21
N CYS A 16 -20.85 -14.23 -22.36
CA CYS A 16 -20.61 -12.79 -22.48
C CYS A 16 -21.91 -11.99 -22.71
N ARG A 17 -23.05 -12.67 -22.84
CA ARG A 17 -24.33 -12.06 -23.20
C ARG A 17 -24.79 -10.98 -22.23
N TYR A 18 -24.70 -11.25 -20.93
CA TYR A 18 -25.06 -10.29 -19.89
C TYR A 18 -24.18 -9.03 -19.93
N LEU A 19 -22.89 -9.18 -20.21
CA LEU A 19 -21.93 -8.07 -20.31
C LEU A 19 -22.02 -7.32 -21.64
N ARG A 20 -22.77 -7.85 -22.62
CA ARG A 20 -22.74 -7.41 -24.03
C ARG A 20 -21.31 -7.22 -24.54
N LEU A 21 -20.40 -8.11 -24.13
CA LEU A 21 -18.98 -8.01 -24.42
C LEU A 21 -18.70 -8.59 -25.81
N ASN A 22 -18.23 -7.74 -26.73
CA ASN A 22 -17.83 -8.13 -28.08
C ASN A 22 -16.39 -7.77 -28.46
N HIS A 23 -15.70 -6.94 -27.65
CA HIS A 23 -14.28 -6.68 -27.81
C HIS A 23 -13.62 -6.22 -26.50
N LEU A 24 -12.31 -6.43 -26.37
CA LEU A 24 -11.42 -5.81 -25.39
C LEU A 24 -10.21 -5.26 -26.13
N CYS A 25 -9.81 -4.04 -25.83
CA CYS A 25 -8.70 -3.37 -26.50
C CYS A 25 -7.74 -2.78 -25.47
N PHE A 26 -6.45 -3.00 -25.69
CA PHE A 26 -5.38 -2.31 -24.98
C PHE A 26 -4.28 -1.95 -25.99
N ALA A 27 -4.11 -0.66 -26.27
CA ALA A 27 -3.25 -0.20 -27.38
C ALA A 27 -3.60 -0.92 -28.70
N ASP A 28 -2.65 -1.62 -29.29
CA ASP A 28 -2.80 -2.42 -30.53
C ASP A 28 -3.35 -3.84 -30.28
N ASP A 29 -3.35 -4.33 -29.04
CA ASP A 29 -3.84 -5.66 -28.68
C ASP A 29 -5.38 -5.67 -28.57
N LEU A 30 -6.03 -6.23 -29.60
CA LEU A 30 -7.49 -6.39 -29.69
C LEU A 30 -7.92 -7.85 -29.53
N LEU A 31 -8.83 -8.10 -28.59
CA LEU A 31 -9.59 -9.36 -28.49
C LEU A 31 -11.02 -9.13 -28.95
N MET A 32 -11.54 -10.03 -29.76
CA MET A 32 -12.91 -9.97 -30.30
C MET A 32 -13.69 -11.19 -29.85
N PHE A 33 -14.95 -10.98 -29.45
CA PHE A 33 -15.82 -12.02 -28.90
C PHE A 33 -17.16 -12.03 -29.61
N CYS A 34 -17.58 -13.18 -30.11
CA CYS A 34 -18.89 -13.36 -30.71
C CYS A 34 -19.36 -14.82 -30.54
N LYS A 35 -20.62 -15.09 -30.88
CA LYS A 35 -21.11 -16.46 -30.99
C LYS A 35 -20.47 -17.13 -32.21
N GLY A 36 -20.09 -18.40 -32.07
CA GLY A 36 -19.51 -19.24 -33.13
C GLY A 36 -20.49 -19.61 -34.25
N GLU A 37 -21.11 -18.61 -34.88
CA GLU A 37 -21.95 -18.77 -36.07
C GLU A 37 -21.29 -18.00 -37.22
N GLN A 38 -21.15 -18.62 -38.39
CA GLN A 38 -20.44 -18.04 -39.53
C GLN A 38 -20.96 -16.63 -39.88
N ARG A 39 -22.29 -16.45 -39.91
CA ARG A 39 -22.94 -15.15 -40.15
C ARG A 39 -22.49 -14.07 -39.15
N VAL A 40 -22.41 -14.40 -37.86
CA VAL A 40 -22.03 -13.44 -36.81
C VAL A 40 -20.55 -13.06 -36.94
N ILE A 41 -19.71 -14.02 -37.30
CA ILE A 41 -18.28 -13.80 -37.52
C ILE A 41 -18.07 -12.93 -38.77
N SER A 42 -18.80 -13.17 -39.86
CA SER A 42 -18.78 -12.32 -41.05
C SER A 42 -19.11 -10.86 -40.72
N MET A 43 -20.19 -10.61 -39.96
CA MET A 43 -20.54 -9.25 -39.51
C MET A 43 -19.41 -8.60 -38.70
N MET A 44 -18.72 -9.40 -37.90
CA MET A 44 -17.60 -8.95 -37.07
C MET A 44 -16.36 -8.60 -37.91
N MET A 45 -16.06 -9.40 -38.95
CA MET A 45 -14.99 -9.14 -39.91
C MET A 45 -15.30 -7.96 -40.83
N GLU A 46 -16.55 -7.79 -41.26
CA GLU A 46 -17.00 -6.62 -42.03
C GLU A 46 -16.81 -5.33 -41.24
N GLY A 47 -17.22 -5.30 -39.97
CA GLY A 47 -16.99 -4.16 -39.10
C GLY A 47 -15.50 -3.85 -38.93
N PHE A 48 -14.66 -4.88 -38.92
CA PHE A 48 -13.21 -4.72 -38.88
C PHE A 48 -12.65 -4.19 -40.21
N LYS A 49 -13.19 -4.64 -41.35
CA LYS A 49 -12.80 -4.17 -42.69
C LYS A 49 -13.17 -2.70 -42.90
N VAL A 50 -14.34 -2.26 -42.44
CA VAL A 50 -14.73 -0.84 -42.46
C VAL A 50 -13.73 0.00 -41.67
N PHE A 51 -13.32 -0.45 -40.49
CA PHE A 51 -12.29 0.23 -39.69
C PHE A 51 -10.95 0.28 -40.41
N SER A 52 -10.52 -0.83 -41.01
CA SER A 52 -9.27 -0.90 -41.79
C SER A 52 -9.29 0.08 -42.98
N ASN A 53 -10.40 0.14 -43.71
CA ASN A 53 -10.55 1.03 -44.87
C ASN A 53 -10.56 2.51 -44.45
N THR A 54 -11.14 2.82 -43.30
CA THR A 54 -11.25 4.20 -42.81
C THR A 54 -9.93 4.71 -42.23
N THR A 55 -9.18 3.86 -41.52
CA THR A 55 -7.95 4.26 -40.82
C THR A 55 -6.67 4.00 -41.60
N GLY A 56 -6.71 3.15 -42.63
CA GLY A 56 -5.53 2.66 -43.33
C GLY A 56 -4.74 1.60 -42.54
N LEU A 57 -5.15 1.26 -41.32
CA LEU A 57 -4.49 0.23 -40.51
C LEU A 57 -4.84 -1.18 -41.03
N LYS A 58 -3.87 -2.10 -41.01
CA LYS A 58 -4.05 -3.50 -41.45
C LYS A 58 -3.83 -4.46 -40.28
N VAL A 59 -4.56 -5.57 -40.30
CA VAL A 59 -4.34 -6.68 -39.36
C VAL A 59 -2.99 -7.34 -39.65
N ASN A 60 -2.25 -7.64 -38.58
CA ASN A 60 -1.10 -8.51 -38.68
C ASN A 60 -1.52 -9.99 -38.54
N ALA A 61 -1.79 -10.64 -39.68
CA ALA A 61 -2.28 -12.02 -39.71
C ALA A 61 -1.33 -13.04 -39.03
N SER A 62 -0.03 -12.76 -38.96
CA SER A 62 0.93 -13.67 -38.29
C SER A 62 0.90 -13.55 -36.76
N LYS A 63 0.37 -12.45 -36.22
CA LYS A 63 0.16 -12.26 -34.78
C LYS A 63 -1.29 -12.50 -34.34
N SER A 64 -2.23 -12.45 -35.27
CA SER A 64 -3.65 -12.70 -35.03
C SER A 64 -3.97 -14.19 -35.06
N SER A 65 -4.78 -14.66 -34.11
CA SER A 65 -5.16 -16.07 -34.00
C SER A 65 -6.65 -16.19 -33.65
N LEU A 66 -7.26 -17.28 -34.12
CA LEU A 66 -8.64 -17.63 -33.86
C LEU A 66 -8.73 -18.67 -32.76
N PHE A 67 -9.62 -18.45 -31.78
CA PHE A 67 -9.87 -19.40 -30.70
C PHE A 67 -11.33 -19.83 -30.71
N CYS A 68 -11.58 -21.11 -30.99
CA CYS A 68 -12.92 -21.71 -31.01
C CYS A 68 -13.12 -22.59 -29.77
N CYS A 69 -14.34 -22.62 -29.23
CA CYS A 69 -14.70 -23.43 -28.08
C CYS A 69 -16.07 -24.08 -28.29
N GLY A 70 -16.16 -25.40 -28.15
CA GLY A 70 -17.42 -26.14 -28.30
C GLY A 70 -17.99 -26.11 -29.72
N MET A 71 -17.11 -26.16 -30.72
CA MET A 71 -17.46 -26.19 -32.15
C MET A 71 -16.86 -27.44 -32.78
N ASN A 72 -17.50 -27.95 -33.83
CA ASN A 72 -17.03 -29.13 -34.55
C ASN A 72 -15.93 -28.74 -35.56
N ASP A 73 -15.05 -29.67 -35.92
CA ASP A 73 -13.88 -29.39 -36.78
C ASP A 73 -14.26 -28.76 -38.13
N HIS A 74 -15.32 -29.24 -38.77
CA HIS A 74 -15.84 -28.66 -40.02
C HIS A 74 -16.25 -27.19 -39.86
N GLN A 75 -16.82 -26.80 -38.72
CA GLN A 75 -17.18 -25.40 -38.47
C GLN A 75 -15.94 -24.54 -38.25
N ILE A 76 -14.94 -25.09 -37.54
CA ILE A 76 -13.67 -24.42 -37.28
C ILE A 76 -12.92 -24.18 -38.60
N GLU A 77 -12.86 -25.17 -39.49
CA GLU A 77 -12.23 -25.07 -40.80
C GLU A 77 -12.91 -24.02 -41.69
N ALA A 78 -14.25 -24.00 -41.73
CA ALA A 78 -15.02 -22.99 -42.45
C ALA A 78 -14.73 -21.56 -41.96
N ILE A 79 -14.63 -21.36 -40.64
CA ILE A 79 -14.33 -20.05 -40.04
C ILE A 79 -12.86 -19.66 -40.25
N THR A 80 -11.95 -20.61 -40.16
CA THR A 80 -10.52 -20.41 -40.43
C THR A 80 -10.33 -19.91 -41.86
N THR A 81 -11.01 -20.55 -42.82
CA THR A 81 -11.02 -20.14 -44.23
C THR A 81 -11.65 -18.76 -44.43
N LEU A 82 -12.76 -18.47 -43.74
CA LEU A 82 -13.43 -17.17 -43.81
C LEU A 82 -12.57 -16.02 -43.27
N THR A 83 -11.88 -16.24 -42.15
CA THR A 83 -11.14 -15.18 -41.43
C THR A 83 -9.70 -15.04 -41.89
N GLY A 84 -9.09 -16.11 -42.41
CA GLY A 84 -7.67 -16.17 -42.77
C GLY A 84 -6.73 -16.20 -41.56
N PHE A 85 -7.24 -16.41 -40.34
CA PHE A 85 -6.43 -16.50 -39.13
C PHE A 85 -6.10 -17.94 -38.79
N VAL A 86 -4.90 -18.18 -38.27
CA VAL A 86 -4.49 -19.50 -37.79
C VAL A 86 -5.23 -19.84 -36.49
N GLN A 87 -5.70 -21.08 -36.38
CA GLN A 87 -6.30 -21.58 -35.15
C GLN A 87 -5.25 -21.63 -34.03
N GLY A 88 -5.50 -20.92 -32.94
CA GLY A 88 -4.68 -20.91 -31.74
C GLY A 88 -5.11 -21.97 -30.72
N SER A 89 -4.20 -22.29 -29.79
CA SER A 89 -4.48 -23.17 -28.65
C SER A 89 -4.63 -22.38 -27.35
N LEU A 90 -5.57 -22.79 -26.51
CA LEU A 90 -5.72 -22.25 -25.16
C LEU A 90 -4.78 -23.00 -24.20
N PRO A 91 -4.14 -22.30 -23.25
CA PRO A 91 -4.26 -20.88 -22.95
C PRO A 91 -3.27 -20.02 -23.75
N PHE A 92 -3.71 -18.85 -24.22
CA PHE A 92 -2.84 -17.90 -24.91
C PHE A 92 -2.41 -16.77 -23.96
N LYS A 93 -1.38 -16.02 -24.35
CA LYS A 93 -0.84 -14.90 -23.56
C LYS A 93 -1.52 -13.59 -23.99
N TYR A 94 -2.07 -12.85 -23.02
CA TYR A 94 -2.59 -11.50 -23.20
C TYR A 94 -2.06 -10.59 -22.09
N LEU A 95 -1.52 -9.41 -22.42
CA LEU A 95 -0.95 -8.46 -21.45
C LEU A 95 0.04 -9.09 -20.44
N GLY A 96 0.80 -10.09 -20.87
CA GLY A 96 1.81 -10.75 -20.04
C GLY A 96 1.31 -11.86 -19.12
N VAL A 97 0.03 -12.22 -19.17
CA VAL A 97 -0.59 -13.30 -18.38
C VAL A 97 -1.32 -14.31 -19.26
N PRO A 98 -1.49 -15.57 -18.82
CA PRO A 98 -2.27 -16.56 -19.56
C PRO A 98 -3.76 -16.29 -19.42
N VAL A 99 -4.48 -16.30 -20.55
CA VAL A 99 -5.93 -16.31 -20.60
C VAL A 99 -6.37 -17.76 -20.77
N SER A 100 -6.89 -18.33 -19.70
CA SER A 100 -7.34 -19.72 -19.63
C SER A 100 -8.83 -19.79 -19.32
N PRO A 101 -9.61 -20.72 -19.91
CA PRO A 101 -11.01 -20.93 -19.55
C PRO A 101 -11.17 -21.76 -18.26
N TRP A 102 -10.08 -22.33 -17.73
CA TRP A 102 -10.04 -23.07 -16.46
C TRP A 102 -9.28 -22.30 -15.38
N LYS A 103 -9.42 -22.73 -14.11
CA LYS A 103 -8.59 -22.25 -13.00
C LYS A 103 -7.13 -22.59 -13.28
N LEU A 104 -6.25 -21.58 -13.20
CA LEU A 104 -4.82 -21.77 -13.48
C LEU A 104 -4.24 -22.95 -12.71
N LYS A 105 -3.63 -23.88 -13.44
CA LYS A 105 -2.87 -24.99 -12.89
C LYS A 105 -1.43 -24.55 -12.63
N THR A 106 -0.66 -25.41 -11.96
CA THR A 106 0.76 -25.14 -11.69
C THR A 106 1.55 -24.97 -12.99
N CYS A 107 1.29 -25.79 -14.01
CA CYS A 107 1.94 -25.69 -15.32
C CYS A 107 1.68 -24.35 -16.03
N ASP A 108 0.45 -23.81 -15.94
CA ASP A 108 0.11 -22.52 -16.52
C ASP A 108 0.91 -21.35 -15.91
N CYS A 109 1.44 -21.55 -14.69
CA CYS A 109 2.22 -20.56 -13.95
C CYS A 109 3.74 -20.73 -14.13
N GLU A 110 4.22 -21.69 -14.92
CA GLU A 110 5.66 -21.89 -15.14
C GLU A 110 6.30 -20.64 -15.75
N LYS A 111 5.64 -20.00 -16.71
CA LYS A 111 6.10 -18.74 -17.30
C LYS A 111 6.33 -17.63 -16.27
N LEU A 112 5.53 -17.59 -15.20
CA LEU A 112 5.73 -16.64 -14.09
C LEU A 112 7.01 -16.99 -13.32
N VAL A 113 7.15 -18.27 -12.96
CA VAL A 113 8.31 -18.79 -12.23
C VAL A 113 9.59 -18.58 -13.03
N ASP A 114 9.59 -18.89 -14.32
CA ASP A 114 10.74 -18.72 -15.22
C ASP A 114 11.14 -17.25 -15.35
N LYS A 115 10.16 -16.35 -15.45
CA LYS A 115 10.42 -14.90 -15.50
C LYS A 115 11.09 -14.41 -14.22
N MET A 116 10.68 -14.93 -13.06
CA MET A 116 11.34 -14.61 -11.79
C MET A 116 12.76 -15.20 -11.73
N THR A 117 12.92 -16.46 -12.08
CA THR A 117 14.20 -17.16 -12.11
C THR A 117 15.21 -16.47 -13.04
N ALA A 118 14.78 -16.03 -14.23
CA ALA A 118 15.62 -15.30 -15.16
C ALA A 118 16.13 -13.97 -14.57
N ARG A 119 15.26 -13.24 -13.85
CA ARG A 119 15.66 -12.01 -13.14
C ARG A 119 16.66 -12.30 -12.02
N VAL A 120 16.41 -13.34 -11.24
CA VAL A 120 17.34 -13.77 -10.18
C VAL A 120 18.70 -14.14 -10.76
N ARG A 121 18.75 -14.98 -11.80
CA ARG A 121 20.00 -15.37 -12.48
C ARG A 121 20.83 -14.16 -12.93
N HIS A 122 20.16 -13.15 -13.49
CA HIS A 122 20.83 -11.90 -13.91
C HIS A 122 21.39 -11.09 -12.73
N TRP A 123 20.80 -11.17 -11.55
CA TRP A 123 21.31 -10.48 -10.36
C TRP A 123 22.29 -11.30 -9.55
N SER A 124 22.23 -12.63 -9.66
CA SER A 124 23.17 -13.58 -9.03
C SER A 124 24.60 -13.37 -9.51
N SER A 125 24.80 -12.87 -10.73
CA SER A 125 26.12 -12.50 -11.25
C SER A 125 26.70 -11.22 -10.63
N ARG A 126 25.94 -10.52 -9.78
CA ARG A 126 26.36 -9.27 -9.12
C ARG A 126 26.57 -9.52 -7.64
N ASN A 127 27.70 -9.07 -7.09
CA ASN A 127 27.96 -9.09 -5.64
C ASN A 127 27.13 -8.02 -4.92
N LEU A 128 25.88 -8.36 -4.61
CA LEU A 128 24.94 -7.46 -3.93
C LEU A 128 24.88 -7.73 -2.43
N SER A 129 24.86 -6.65 -1.65
CA SER A 129 24.61 -6.73 -0.21
C SER A 129 23.22 -7.33 0.08
N PHE A 130 23.04 -7.86 1.29
CA PHE A 130 21.74 -8.37 1.73
C PHE A 130 20.63 -7.32 1.59
N ALA A 131 20.91 -6.07 1.96
CA ALA A 131 19.97 -4.96 1.79
C ALA A 131 19.62 -4.69 0.32
N GLY A 132 20.61 -4.78 -0.59
CA GLY A 132 20.37 -4.67 -2.03
C GLY A 132 19.46 -5.79 -2.56
N ARG A 133 19.67 -7.03 -2.11
CA ARG A 133 18.81 -8.17 -2.46
C ARG A 133 17.39 -8.01 -1.92
N VAL A 134 17.22 -7.54 -0.69
CA VAL A 134 15.90 -7.20 -0.10
C VAL A 134 15.16 -6.20 -0.98
N GLN A 135 15.86 -5.16 -1.44
CA GLN A 135 15.27 -4.13 -2.30
C GLN A 135 14.79 -4.72 -3.63
N LEU A 136 15.61 -5.54 -4.30
CA LEU A 136 15.25 -6.17 -5.58
C LEU A 136 14.08 -7.15 -5.46
N VAL A 137 14.04 -7.94 -4.38
CA VAL A 137 12.89 -8.81 -4.11
C VAL A 137 11.63 -7.99 -3.99
N ASN A 138 11.65 -6.89 -3.24
CA ASN A 138 10.45 -6.10 -2.97
C ASN A 138 10.01 -5.25 -4.18
N SER A 139 10.95 -4.65 -4.91
CA SER A 139 10.63 -3.76 -6.03
C SER A 139 10.29 -4.51 -7.31
N MET A 140 10.89 -5.67 -7.55
CA MET A 140 10.81 -6.37 -8.83
C MET A 140 10.16 -7.75 -8.73
N LEU A 141 10.65 -8.66 -7.88
CA LEU A 141 10.07 -10.00 -7.82
C LEU A 141 8.62 -9.97 -7.29
N MET A 142 8.42 -9.27 -6.17
CA MET A 142 7.11 -9.12 -5.55
C MET A 142 6.11 -8.37 -6.44
N SER A 143 6.58 -7.39 -7.23
CA SER A 143 5.69 -6.65 -8.14
C SER A 143 5.21 -7.52 -9.30
N ILE A 144 6.07 -8.38 -9.86
CA ILE A 144 5.69 -9.37 -10.89
C ILE A 144 4.61 -10.31 -10.34
N CYS A 145 4.81 -10.88 -9.14
CA CYS A 145 3.84 -11.78 -8.53
C CYS A 145 2.52 -11.07 -8.23
N VAL A 146 2.59 -9.84 -7.74
CA VAL A 146 1.41 -9.04 -7.41
C VAL A 146 0.55 -8.76 -8.63
N TYR A 147 1.15 -8.50 -9.79
CA TYR A 147 0.42 -8.33 -11.05
C TYR A 147 -0.37 -9.60 -11.43
N TRP A 148 0.25 -10.78 -11.29
CA TRP A 148 -0.42 -12.05 -11.55
C TRP A 148 -1.53 -12.34 -10.54
N CYS A 149 -1.25 -12.14 -9.25
CA CYS A 149 -2.26 -12.28 -8.20
C CYS A 149 -3.47 -11.40 -8.53
N GLN A 150 -3.27 -10.12 -8.89
CA GLN A 150 -4.36 -9.18 -9.22
C GLN A 150 -5.39 -9.72 -10.22
N MET A 151 -4.98 -10.59 -11.14
CA MET A 151 -5.87 -11.17 -12.16
C MET A 151 -6.32 -12.59 -11.83
N PHE A 152 -5.51 -13.39 -11.12
CA PHE A 152 -5.78 -14.81 -10.88
C PHE A 152 -5.48 -15.26 -9.46
N LEU A 153 -6.27 -16.25 -9.02
CA LEU A 153 -5.95 -17.03 -7.84
C LEU A 153 -4.85 -18.05 -8.18
N LEU A 154 -3.63 -17.80 -7.69
CA LEU A 154 -2.48 -18.66 -7.93
C LEU A 154 -2.58 -19.94 -7.08
N PRO A 155 -2.25 -21.13 -7.62
CA PRO A 155 -2.19 -22.36 -6.82
C PRO A 155 -1.24 -22.22 -5.63
N LYS A 156 -1.59 -22.82 -4.47
CA LYS A 156 -0.74 -22.79 -3.26
C LYS A 156 0.68 -23.30 -3.54
N ASN A 157 0.83 -24.30 -4.42
CA ASN A 157 2.13 -24.85 -4.80
C ASN A 157 2.99 -23.83 -5.56
N VAL A 158 2.38 -23.01 -6.42
CA VAL A 158 3.07 -21.93 -7.13
C VAL A 158 3.54 -20.87 -6.13
N LEU A 159 2.68 -20.46 -5.18
CA LEU A 159 3.05 -19.52 -4.13
C LEU A 159 4.22 -20.02 -3.27
N LYS A 160 4.21 -21.30 -2.90
CA LYS A 160 5.33 -21.94 -2.19
C LYS A 160 6.62 -21.88 -3.02
N LYS A 161 6.56 -22.17 -4.32
CA LYS A 161 7.72 -22.12 -5.23
C LYS A 161 8.26 -20.69 -5.38
N ILE A 162 7.39 -19.69 -5.52
CA ILE A 162 7.75 -18.27 -5.56
C ILE A 162 8.47 -17.85 -4.26
N ASN A 163 7.92 -18.22 -3.10
CA ASN A 163 8.53 -17.92 -1.81
C ASN A 163 9.90 -18.61 -1.68
N SER A 164 10.04 -19.85 -2.17
CA SER A 164 11.31 -20.57 -2.20
C SER A 164 12.38 -19.83 -3.00
N ILE A 165 12.05 -19.38 -4.22
CA ILE A 165 12.97 -18.62 -5.08
C ILE A 165 13.40 -17.32 -4.40
N CYS A 166 12.47 -16.59 -3.79
CA CYS A 166 12.80 -15.36 -3.10
C CYS A 166 13.70 -15.61 -1.87
N ARG A 167 13.46 -16.71 -1.13
CA ARG A 167 14.31 -17.11 0.02
C ARG A 167 15.72 -17.48 -0.42
N ALA A 168 15.85 -18.32 -1.44
CA ALA A 168 17.14 -18.72 -2.00
C ALA A 168 17.94 -17.49 -2.42
N TYR A 169 17.30 -16.54 -3.12
CA TYR A 169 17.97 -15.34 -3.57
C TYR A 169 18.40 -14.43 -2.42
N LEU A 170 17.51 -14.20 -1.44
CA LEU A 170 17.82 -13.36 -0.27
C LEU A 170 19.00 -13.87 0.54
N ARG A 171 19.10 -15.19 0.72
CA ARG A 171 20.12 -15.79 1.59
C ARG A 171 21.41 -16.07 0.82
N TYR A 172 21.32 -16.80 -0.28
CA TYR A 172 22.48 -17.35 -0.98
C TYR A 172 22.79 -16.62 -2.29
N GLY A 173 21.89 -15.75 -2.75
CA GLY A 173 22.09 -15.01 -3.99
C GLY A 173 21.84 -15.87 -5.22
N THR A 174 21.24 -17.05 -5.06
CA THR A 174 20.92 -18.01 -6.12
C THR A 174 19.41 -18.20 -6.24
N TYR A 175 18.93 -18.87 -7.30
CA TYR A 175 17.50 -19.14 -7.49
C TYR A 175 17.07 -20.54 -7.02
N ASP A 176 18.02 -21.48 -6.99
CA ASP A 176 17.77 -22.88 -6.68
C ASP A 176 18.56 -23.27 -5.45
N ASP A 177 17.92 -23.08 -4.30
CA ASP A 177 18.45 -23.54 -3.03
C ASP A 177 17.29 -23.99 -2.14
N ALA A 178 17.27 -25.29 -1.86
CA ALA A 178 16.23 -25.94 -1.06
C ALA A 178 16.48 -25.80 0.46
N ARG A 179 17.59 -25.18 0.88
CA ARG A 179 17.91 -25.05 2.30
C ARG A 179 16.89 -24.16 3.01
N PRO A 180 16.38 -24.59 4.19
CA PRO A 180 15.46 -23.78 4.96
C PRO A 180 16.16 -22.49 5.41
N GLY A 181 15.54 -21.34 5.10
CA GLY A 181 16.03 -20.06 5.61
C GLY A 181 15.86 -19.97 7.13
N PRO A 182 16.72 -19.22 7.83
CA PRO A 182 16.74 -19.14 9.30
C PRO A 182 15.50 -18.47 9.90
N VAL A 183 14.72 -17.76 9.08
CA VAL A 183 13.51 -17.05 9.48
C VAL A 183 12.35 -17.52 8.61
N ALA A 184 11.17 -17.70 9.23
CA ALA A 184 9.94 -18.05 8.54
C ALA A 184 9.54 -16.94 7.55
N TRP A 185 9.04 -17.33 6.38
CA TRP A 185 8.69 -16.37 5.33
C TRP A 185 7.63 -15.36 5.77
N ASP A 186 6.65 -15.81 6.55
CA ASP A 186 5.59 -14.95 7.07
C ASP A 186 6.14 -13.86 8.01
N HIS A 187 7.18 -14.18 8.79
CA HIS A 187 7.87 -13.19 9.62
C HIS A 187 8.62 -12.16 8.77
N LEU A 188 9.23 -12.57 7.64
CA LEU A 188 9.84 -11.62 6.70
C LEU A 188 8.82 -10.71 6.00
N CYS A 189 7.58 -11.16 5.85
CA CYS A 189 6.48 -10.36 5.32
C CYS A 189 5.93 -9.33 6.32
N LEU A 190 6.26 -9.45 7.61
CA LEU A 190 5.85 -8.44 8.59
C LEU A 190 6.42 -7.07 8.23
N PRO A 191 5.72 -5.98 8.54
CA PRO A 191 6.28 -4.65 8.41
C PRO A 191 7.61 -4.55 9.16
N LYS A 192 8.59 -3.80 8.61
CA LYS A 192 9.85 -3.46 9.29
C LYS A 192 9.71 -3.10 10.79
N PRO A 193 8.68 -2.34 11.23
CA PRO A 193 8.43 -2.12 12.66
C PRO A 193 8.32 -3.37 13.55
N HIS A 194 7.83 -4.47 13.01
CA HIS A 194 7.56 -5.72 13.74
C HIS A 194 8.66 -6.76 13.48
N GLY A 195 9.88 -6.33 13.13
CA GLY A 195 11.02 -7.23 12.91
C GLY A 195 11.05 -7.95 11.55
N GLY A 196 10.09 -7.67 10.65
CA GLY A 196 10.09 -8.21 9.29
C GLY A 196 10.84 -7.33 8.28
N LEU A 197 10.82 -7.72 7.01
CA LEU A 197 11.45 -6.99 5.91
C LEU A 197 10.44 -6.17 5.09
N GLY A 198 9.14 -6.29 5.39
CA GLY A 198 8.07 -5.60 4.70
C GLY A 198 7.74 -6.19 3.32
N PHE A 199 8.02 -7.47 3.12
CA PHE A 199 7.59 -8.16 1.90
C PHE A 199 6.07 -8.32 1.85
N ARG A 200 5.52 -8.30 0.64
CA ARG A 200 4.09 -8.52 0.44
C ARG A 200 3.79 -10.01 0.62
N ASN A 201 2.91 -10.35 1.57
CA ASN A 201 2.49 -11.74 1.76
C ASN A 201 1.54 -12.16 0.61
N LEU A 202 2.07 -12.95 -0.34
CA LEU A 202 1.33 -13.40 -1.51
C LEU A 202 0.21 -14.38 -1.15
N LEU A 203 0.36 -15.17 -0.08
CA LEU A 203 -0.68 -16.08 0.39
C LEU A 203 -1.90 -15.31 0.90
N LEU A 204 -1.66 -14.31 1.75
CA LEU A 204 -2.70 -13.40 2.23
C LEU A 204 -3.38 -12.68 1.06
N ARG A 205 -2.59 -12.19 0.09
CA ARG A 205 -3.14 -11.51 -1.09
C ARG A 205 -4.03 -12.42 -1.94
N ASN A 206 -3.63 -13.67 -2.10
CA ASN A 206 -4.41 -14.67 -2.83
C ASN A 206 -5.72 -15.01 -2.10
N GLN A 207 -5.71 -15.05 -0.76
CA GLN A 207 -6.94 -15.22 0.04
C GLN A 207 -7.90 -14.04 -0.10
N LEU A 208 -7.38 -12.80 -0.14
CA LEU A 208 -8.18 -11.58 -0.32
C LEU A 208 -8.86 -11.49 -1.69
N GLN A 209 -8.35 -12.20 -2.70
CA GLN A 209 -8.94 -12.26 -4.04
C GLN A 209 -9.90 -13.44 -4.23
N SER A 210 -10.12 -14.23 -3.17
CA SER A 210 -11.15 -15.27 -3.16
C SER A 210 -12.49 -14.68 -3.67
N PRO A 211 -13.30 -15.44 -4.43
CA PRO A 211 -14.52 -14.98 -5.11
C PRO A 211 -15.56 -14.22 -4.28
N GLN A 212 -15.40 -14.14 -2.95
CA GLN A 212 -16.32 -13.43 -2.07
C GLN A 212 -16.55 -11.96 -2.46
N TRP A 213 -15.60 -11.28 -3.11
CA TRP A 213 -15.72 -9.85 -3.41
C TRP A 213 -16.69 -9.50 -4.56
N TYR A 214 -17.02 -10.45 -5.44
CA TYR A 214 -18.05 -10.30 -6.48
C TYR A 214 -19.31 -11.14 -6.25
N SER A 215 -19.30 -12.06 -5.26
CA SER A 215 -20.52 -12.78 -4.85
C SER A 215 -21.41 -11.93 -3.95
N THR A 216 -20.89 -10.85 -3.36
CA THR A 216 -21.68 -9.86 -2.63
C THR A 216 -22.16 -8.79 -3.59
N SER A 217 -23.48 -8.54 -3.64
CA SER A 217 -24.13 -7.58 -4.53
C SER A 217 -23.72 -6.11 -4.33
N LYS A 218 -22.89 -5.82 -3.31
CA LYS A 218 -22.36 -4.48 -3.02
C LYS A 218 -20.89 -4.55 -2.63
N TYR A 219 -20.03 -4.05 -3.50
CA TYR A 219 -18.63 -3.79 -3.19
C TYR A 219 -18.53 -2.73 -2.07
N SER A 220 -17.78 -3.04 -1.01
CA SER A 220 -17.63 -2.18 0.17
C SER A 220 -16.15 -2.06 0.53
N ASN A 221 -15.61 -0.84 0.36
CA ASN A 221 -14.25 -0.52 0.77
C ASN A 221 -13.98 -0.90 2.24
N LYS A 222 -14.98 -0.73 3.11
CA LYS A 222 -14.89 -1.05 4.54
C LYS A 222 -14.60 -2.53 4.78
N ASP A 223 -15.31 -3.41 4.08
CA ASP A 223 -15.18 -4.87 4.28
C ASP A 223 -13.86 -5.39 3.73
N THR A 224 -13.42 -4.86 2.59
CA THR A 224 -12.08 -5.10 2.05
C THR A 224 -10.99 -4.63 3.01
N TYR A 225 -11.11 -3.43 3.59
CA TYR A 225 -10.16 -2.95 4.60
C TYR A 225 -10.15 -3.81 5.86
N ASN A 226 -11.31 -4.31 6.32
CA ASN A 226 -11.39 -5.19 7.48
C ASN A 226 -10.76 -6.58 7.24
N GLN A 227 -10.79 -7.08 6.00
CA GLN A 227 -10.11 -8.32 5.62
C GLN A 227 -8.59 -8.14 5.45
N ILE A 228 -8.15 -6.96 4.98
CA ILE A 228 -6.72 -6.63 4.79
C ILE A 228 -6.06 -6.21 6.10
N ALA A 229 -6.79 -5.51 6.96
CA ALA A 229 -6.32 -5.12 8.27
C ALA A 229 -6.09 -6.41 9.06
N THR A 230 -4.81 -6.77 9.25
CA THR A 230 -4.44 -7.69 10.32
C THR A 230 -5.15 -7.21 11.58
N ALA A 231 -5.84 -8.11 12.27
CA ALA A 231 -6.47 -7.86 13.56
C ALA A 231 -5.40 -7.53 14.60
N GLY A 232 -4.78 -6.35 14.46
CA GLY A 232 -3.88 -5.79 15.45
C GLY A 232 -4.72 -5.32 16.63
N ASP A 233 -4.15 -5.47 17.83
CA ASP A 233 -4.80 -5.04 19.05
C ASP A 233 -5.25 -3.58 18.94
N ARG A 234 -6.47 -3.31 19.41
CA ARG A 234 -6.98 -1.94 19.50
C ARG A 234 -6.10 -1.16 20.46
N VAL A 235 -5.19 -0.38 19.90
CA VAL A 235 -4.28 0.48 20.69
C VAL A 235 -5.07 1.56 21.43
N THR A 236 -4.82 1.69 22.73
CA THR A 236 -5.56 2.66 23.58
C THR A 236 -5.27 4.12 23.24
N TRP A 237 -4.16 4.39 22.55
CA TRP A 237 -3.70 5.73 22.19
C TRP A 237 -4.30 6.28 20.88
N GLN A 238 -5.04 5.48 20.10
CA GLN A 238 -5.54 5.91 18.78
C GLN A 238 -6.34 7.22 18.82
N LYS A 239 -7.15 7.40 19.87
CA LYS A 239 -8.03 8.55 20.05
C LYS A 239 -7.28 9.84 20.36
N TYR A 240 -6.05 9.74 20.88
CA TYR A 240 -5.19 10.88 21.18
C TYR A 240 -4.47 11.36 19.91
N VAL A 241 -3.96 10.40 19.12
CA VAL A 241 -3.18 10.66 17.90
C VAL A 241 -4.07 11.14 16.75
N TRP A 242 -5.18 10.45 16.51
CA TRP A 242 -6.05 10.67 15.35
C TRP A 242 -7.16 11.70 15.61
N ASN A 243 -6.81 12.76 16.33
CA ASN A 243 -7.73 13.87 16.60
C ASN A 243 -7.80 14.84 15.42
N ARG A 244 -9.01 15.12 14.91
CA ARG A 244 -9.28 16.00 13.75
C ARG A 244 -8.67 17.40 13.85
N LEU A 245 -8.54 17.96 15.06
CA LEU A 245 -7.97 19.29 15.24
C LEU A 245 -6.43 19.31 15.11
N THR A 246 -5.77 18.17 15.30
CA THR A 246 -4.29 18.13 15.27
C THR A 246 -3.75 18.31 13.84
N ILE A 247 -2.67 19.07 13.66
CA ILE A 247 -2.03 19.24 12.35
C ILE A 247 -1.46 17.89 11.85
N PRO A 248 -1.64 17.51 10.57
CA PRO A 248 -1.22 16.19 10.07
C PRO A 248 0.24 15.82 10.39
N LYS A 249 1.18 16.76 10.21
CA LYS A 249 2.60 16.56 10.54
C LYS A 249 2.83 16.28 12.04
N HIS A 250 2.03 16.88 12.93
CA HIS A 250 2.11 16.63 14.38
C HIS A 250 1.56 15.25 14.74
N ARG A 251 0.45 14.82 14.12
CA ARG A 251 -0.11 13.48 14.33
C ARG A 251 0.89 12.40 13.94
N PHE A 252 1.61 12.61 12.84
CA PHE A 252 2.59 11.65 12.36
C PHE A 252 3.75 11.46 13.34
N ILE A 253 4.33 12.56 13.86
CA ILE A 253 5.40 12.47 14.87
C ILE A 253 4.88 11.91 16.19
N LEU A 254 3.68 12.31 16.63
CA LEU A 254 3.07 11.75 17.83
C LEU A 254 2.79 10.24 17.68
N TRP A 255 2.35 9.80 16.51
CA TRP A 255 2.16 8.38 16.19
C TRP A 255 3.48 7.59 16.30
N LEU A 256 4.56 8.09 15.71
CA LEU A 256 5.89 7.49 15.84
C LEU A 256 6.37 7.46 17.30
N THR A 257 6.02 8.48 18.08
CA THR A 257 6.31 8.53 19.52
C THR A 257 5.57 7.44 20.27
N MET A 258 4.27 7.25 20.01
CA MET A 258 3.45 6.21 20.65
C MET A 258 3.90 4.79 20.30
N LEU A 259 4.53 4.61 19.14
CA LEU A 259 5.10 3.33 18.71
C LEU A 259 6.54 3.10 19.21
N ASP A 260 7.15 4.07 19.88
CA ASP A 260 8.57 4.07 20.19
C ASP A 260 9.43 3.81 18.93
N ARG A 261 9.22 4.63 17.89
CA ARG A 261 9.87 4.47 16.57
C ARG A 261 10.55 5.73 16.05
N LEU A 262 10.71 6.74 16.89
CA LEU A 262 11.53 7.89 16.55
C LEU A 262 13.01 7.51 16.54
N LYS A 263 13.75 8.05 15.58
CA LYS A 263 15.20 7.83 15.43
C LYS A 263 15.97 8.70 16.42
N THR A 264 15.93 8.35 17.70
CA THR A 264 16.72 8.99 18.74
C THR A 264 18.19 8.61 18.63
N LYS A 265 19.11 9.42 19.21
CA LYS A 265 20.55 9.09 19.20
C LYS A 265 20.85 7.75 19.87
N GLU A 266 20.16 7.37 20.95
CA GLU A 266 20.30 6.03 21.56
C GLU A 266 20.12 4.90 20.52
N ARG A 267 19.05 4.98 19.72
CA ARG A 267 18.75 3.97 18.70
C ARG A 267 19.75 4.00 17.55
N LEU A 268 20.21 5.19 17.16
CA LEU A 268 21.20 5.33 16.09
C LEU A 268 22.59 4.85 16.53
N HIS A 269 22.96 5.12 17.78
CA HIS A 269 24.23 4.69 18.39
C HIS A 269 24.28 3.16 18.51
N LYS A 270 23.19 2.54 18.99
CA LYS A 270 23.05 1.06 19.03
C LYS A 270 23.21 0.38 17.68
N VAL A 271 22.95 1.08 16.58
CA VAL A 271 23.07 0.58 15.20
C VAL A 271 24.41 1.01 14.55
N GLY A 272 25.26 1.74 15.26
CA GLY A 272 26.58 2.18 14.79
C GLY A 272 26.55 3.34 13.78
N ILE A 273 25.47 4.15 13.77
CA ILE A 273 25.31 5.27 12.82
C ILE A 273 25.91 6.57 13.35
N VAL A 274 25.89 6.78 14.67
CA VAL A 274 26.37 7.98 15.35
C VAL A 274 27.39 7.59 16.42
N PRO A 275 28.37 8.46 16.75
CA PRO A 275 29.48 8.12 17.64
C PRO A 275 29.10 8.10 19.13
N ASP A 276 28.00 8.77 19.51
CA ASP A 276 27.54 8.90 20.89
C ASP A 276 26.00 8.87 20.96
N ASP A 277 25.47 8.63 22.16
CA ASP A 277 24.03 8.59 22.41
C ASP A 277 23.48 9.83 23.14
N LEU A 278 24.29 10.87 23.36
CA LEU A 278 23.94 12.04 24.17
C LEU A 278 22.86 12.90 23.51
N CYS A 279 21.95 13.43 24.31
CA CYS A 279 20.89 14.33 23.86
C CYS A 279 21.47 15.53 23.11
N PRO A 280 21.07 15.79 21.85
CA PRO A 280 21.56 16.93 21.07
C PRO A 280 21.21 18.31 21.63
N ILE A 281 20.33 18.37 22.64
CA ILE A 281 19.87 19.63 23.23
C ILE A 281 20.65 19.93 24.53
N CYS A 282 20.71 18.97 25.45
CA CYS A 282 21.32 19.19 26.77
C CYS A 282 22.71 18.58 26.94
N PHE A 283 23.15 17.72 26.02
CA PHE A 283 24.47 17.06 26.00
C PHE A 283 24.88 16.29 27.27
N THR A 284 23.96 16.07 28.21
CA THR A 284 24.26 15.51 29.55
C THR A 284 23.78 14.08 29.73
N HIS A 285 22.70 13.69 29.05
CA HIS A 285 22.05 12.39 29.25
C HIS A 285 21.80 11.73 27.89
N THR A 286 21.71 10.40 27.89
CA THR A 286 21.33 9.61 26.71
C THR A 286 19.96 10.04 26.14
N GLU A 287 19.88 10.22 24.82
CA GLU A 287 18.67 10.58 24.10
C GLU A 287 17.69 9.40 23.97
N LYS A 288 16.99 9.08 25.06
CA LYS A 288 15.80 8.21 25.02
C LYS A 288 14.56 9.03 24.65
N ILE A 289 13.47 8.38 24.22
CA ILE A 289 12.20 9.09 23.93
C ILE A 289 11.68 9.85 25.16
N ASP A 290 11.70 9.22 26.33
CA ASP A 290 11.22 9.86 27.57
C ASP A 290 12.09 11.05 27.95
N HIS A 291 13.42 10.92 27.78
CA HIS A 291 14.35 12.03 27.99
C HIS A 291 14.08 13.18 27.02
N LEU A 292 14.01 12.89 25.71
CA LEU A 292 13.73 13.89 24.68
C LEU A 292 12.46 14.68 25.00
N PHE A 293 11.35 14.00 25.31
CA PHE A 293 10.08 14.71 25.42
C PHE A 293 9.83 15.37 26.76
N PHE A 294 10.16 14.78 27.92
CA PHE A 294 9.81 15.40 29.22
C PHE A 294 10.81 15.26 30.36
N SER A 295 11.96 14.57 30.20
CA SER A 295 13.02 14.56 31.21
C SER A 295 14.19 15.50 30.90
N CYS A 296 14.35 15.94 29.64
CA CYS A 296 15.30 16.98 29.27
C CYS A 296 14.82 18.34 29.79
N GLU A 297 15.72 19.14 30.35
CA GLU A 297 15.35 20.43 30.97
C GLU A 297 14.64 21.37 29.98
N PHE A 298 15.12 21.44 28.74
CA PHE A 298 14.48 22.20 27.67
C PHE A 298 13.02 21.79 27.44
N SER A 299 12.77 20.48 27.30
CA SER A 299 11.44 19.98 26.96
C SER A 299 10.50 19.98 28.16
N LYS A 300 11.04 19.80 29.38
CA LYS A 300 10.33 19.97 30.65
C LYS A 300 9.83 21.41 30.83
N GLN A 301 10.66 22.41 30.57
CA GLN A 301 10.24 23.82 30.64
C GLN A 301 9.21 24.17 29.54
N CYS A 302 9.42 23.70 28.30
CA CYS A 302 8.42 23.86 27.23
C CYS A 302 7.07 23.25 27.62
N LYS A 303 7.08 22.04 28.20
CA LYS A 303 5.88 21.36 28.71
C LYS A 303 5.19 22.21 29.77
N GLN A 304 5.93 22.70 30.76
CA GLN A 304 5.36 23.47 31.87
C GLN A 304 4.64 24.71 31.35
N LEU A 305 5.31 25.53 30.53
CA LEU A 305 4.73 26.76 29.97
C LEU A 305 3.50 26.49 29.08
N VAL A 306 3.49 25.38 28.35
CA VAL A 306 2.32 24.97 27.55
C VAL A 306 1.17 24.48 28.45
N LEU A 307 1.46 23.77 29.53
CA LEU A 307 0.44 23.31 30.48
C LEU A 307 -0.15 24.48 31.28
N ASP A 308 0.67 25.43 31.70
CA ASP A 308 0.26 26.67 32.36
C ASP A 308 -0.65 27.49 31.45
N TRP A 309 -0.24 27.64 30.17
CA TRP A 309 -1.07 28.28 29.15
C TRP A 309 -2.45 27.63 29.00
N LEU A 310 -2.53 26.30 29.09
CA LEU A 310 -3.78 25.56 28.96
C LEU A 310 -4.59 25.47 30.26
N GLY A 311 -4.06 26.01 31.37
CA GLY A 311 -4.67 25.92 32.70
C GLY A 311 -4.75 24.48 33.22
N ILE A 312 -3.71 23.67 33.00
CA ILE A 312 -3.65 22.26 33.43
C ILE A 312 -2.48 22.06 34.37
N ASN A 313 -2.76 21.60 35.58
CA ASN A 313 -1.73 21.15 36.50
C ASN A 313 -1.60 19.61 36.45
N LEU A 314 -0.61 19.11 35.71
CA LEU A 314 -0.30 17.68 35.61
C LEU A 314 1.21 17.44 35.65
N ASN A 315 1.69 16.82 36.72
CA ASN A 315 3.07 16.39 36.83
C ASN A 315 3.23 14.96 36.24
N ARG A 316 3.53 14.87 34.94
CA ARG A 316 3.75 13.62 34.22
C ARG A 316 5.05 13.67 33.41
N PHE A 317 5.73 12.54 33.32
CA PHE A 317 7.09 12.41 32.75
C PHE A 317 7.13 11.69 31.40
N THR A 318 6.01 11.15 30.90
CA THR A 318 5.96 10.50 29.59
C THR A 318 4.79 11.03 28.75
N VAL A 319 4.93 11.00 27.42
CA VAL A 319 3.90 11.47 26.48
C VAL A 319 2.58 10.74 26.69
N ILE A 320 2.64 9.41 26.85
CA ILE A 320 1.44 8.59 27.06
C ILE A 320 0.76 8.87 28.40
N SER A 321 1.52 9.10 29.47
CA SER A 321 0.95 9.39 30.80
C SER A 321 0.32 10.78 30.84
N LEU A 322 0.89 11.76 30.15
CA LEU A 322 0.30 13.10 30.00
C LEU A 322 -1.02 13.04 29.23
N LEU A 323 -1.06 12.34 28.08
CA LEU A 323 -2.28 12.16 27.29
C LEU A 323 -3.38 11.43 28.08
N LYS A 324 -3.02 10.37 28.82
CA LYS A 324 -3.96 9.67 29.73
C LYS A 324 -4.44 10.58 30.86
N GLY A 325 -3.58 11.46 31.39
CA GLY A 325 -3.95 12.46 32.38
C GLY A 325 -4.99 13.45 31.87
N VAL A 326 -4.75 14.03 30.68
CA VAL A 326 -5.71 14.93 30.00
C VAL A 326 -7.04 14.23 29.71
N GLN A 327 -7.01 12.96 29.32
CA GLN A 327 -8.22 12.18 29.09
C GLN A 327 -9.10 12.06 30.35
N ARG A 328 -8.48 11.94 31.53
CA ARG A 328 -9.16 11.85 32.84
C ARG A 328 -9.62 13.21 33.38
N TYR A 329 -9.06 14.31 32.89
CA TYR A 329 -9.41 15.65 33.33
C TYR A 329 -10.90 15.96 33.05
N ASN A 330 -11.60 16.60 33.99
CA ASN A 330 -13.04 16.87 33.87
C ASN A 330 -13.31 18.04 32.90
N ARG A 331 -13.29 17.76 31.60
CA ARG A 331 -13.52 18.71 30.51
C ARG A 331 -14.36 18.09 29.40
N GLY A 332 -15.11 18.92 28.68
CA GLY A 332 -15.89 18.52 27.52
C GLY A 332 -15.04 17.99 26.36
N LYS A 333 -15.69 17.28 25.42
CA LYS A 333 -15.04 16.63 24.27
C LYS A 333 -14.23 17.61 23.40
N CYS A 334 -14.76 18.82 23.17
CA CYS A 334 -14.09 19.85 22.38
C CYS A 334 -12.80 20.33 23.06
N LYS A 335 -12.89 20.72 24.34
CA LYS A 335 -11.72 21.13 25.14
C LYS A 335 -10.65 20.04 25.16
N LYS A 336 -11.01 18.77 25.41
CA LYS A 336 -10.06 17.64 25.36
C LYS A 336 -9.38 17.50 24.00
N ALA A 337 -10.11 17.69 22.90
CA ALA A 337 -9.52 17.69 21.56
C ALA A 337 -8.50 18.82 21.38
N ILE A 338 -8.78 20.03 21.85
CA ILE A 338 -7.82 21.15 21.80
C ILE A 338 -6.55 20.82 22.62
N LEU A 339 -6.71 20.24 23.80
CA LEU A 339 -5.60 19.83 24.65
C LEU A 339 -4.72 18.75 23.99
N PHE A 340 -5.32 17.74 23.36
CA PHE A 340 -4.57 16.73 22.61
C PHE A 340 -3.82 17.36 21.42
N THR A 341 -4.41 18.35 20.75
CA THR A 341 -3.75 19.10 19.68
C THR A 341 -2.55 19.89 20.19
N ALA A 342 -2.67 20.54 21.35
CA ALA A 342 -1.56 21.27 21.95
C ALA A 342 -0.41 20.34 22.38
N ILE A 343 -0.72 19.18 22.98
CA ILE A 343 0.30 18.18 23.34
C ILE A 343 0.98 17.62 22.08
N ALA A 344 0.24 17.33 21.01
CA ALA A 344 0.83 16.89 19.75
C ALA A 344 1.75 17.95 19.13
N SER A 345 1.37 19.24 19.26
CA SER A 345 2.18 20.38 18.81
C SER A 345 3.45 20.54 19.63
N LEU A 346 3.38 20.34 20.95
CA LEU A 346 4.53 20.32 21.85
C LEU A 346 5.53 19.22 21.46
N VAL A 347 5.05 17.98 21.29
CA VAL A 347 5.87 16.84 20.86
C VAL A 347 6.53 17.14 19.51
N TYR A 348 5.78 17.66 18.54
CA TYR A 348 6.36 18.00 17.24
C TYR A 348 7.44 19.08 17.33
N ASN A 349 7.20 20.16 18.08
CA ASN A 349 8.13 21.28 18.17
C ASN A 349 9.40 20.92 18.97
N VAL A 350 9.30 20.09 20.00
CA VAL A 350 10.48 19.51 20.69
C VAL A 350 11.28 18.63 19.74
N TRP A 351 10.62 17.76 18.96
CA TRP A 351 11.29 16.95 17.95
C TRP A 351 11.97 17.80 16.86
N LYS A 352 11.31 18.89 16.43
CA LYS A 352 11.85 19.84 15.46
C LYS A 352 13.08 20.56 16.02
N ALA A 353 13.02 21.03 17.27
CA ALA A 353 14.14 21.65 17.97
C ALA A 353 15.35 20.70 18.06
N ARG A 354 15.11 19.44 18.43
CA ARG A 354 16.15 18.41 18.43
C ARG A 354 16.78 18.22 17.06
N ASN A 355 15.98 18.14 16.00
CA ASN A 355 16.53 17.97 14.65
C ASN A 355 17.31 19.20 14.19
N ALA A 356 16.88 20.41 14.54
CA ALA A 356 17.65 21.61 14.27
C ALA A 356 19.00 21.61 15.00
N ALA A 357 19.05 21.07 16.22
CA ALA A 357 20.29 20.91 16.97
C ALA A 357 21.26 19.91 16.29
N VAL A 358 20.72 18.84 15.69
CA VAL A 358 21.52 17.84 14.96
C VAL A 358 22.04 18.35 13.61
N TRP A 359 21.19 19.02 12.83
CA TRP A 359 21.49 19.33 11.42
C TRP A 359 21.90 20.78 11.16
N ALA A 360 21.51 21.72 12.02
CA ALA A 360 21.72 23.16 11.83
C ALA A 360 22.41 23.83 13.05
N PRO A 361 23.20 23.06 13.82
CA PRO A 361 23.71 23.37 15.17
C PRO A 361 22.96 24.42 16.00
N LYS A 362 21.62 24.41 15.96
CA LYS A 362 20.79 25.46 16.55
C LYS A 362 19.69 24.88 17.42
N VAL A 363 19.64 25.34 18.66
CA VAL A 363 18.52 25.08 19.58
C VAL A 363 17.66 26.35 19.67
N PRO A 364 16.37 26.32 19.31
CA PRO A 364 15.48 27.47 19.51
C PRO A 364 15.29 27.74 21.00
N THR A 365 15.01 29.00 21.37
CA THR A 365 14.71 29.33 22.77
C THR A 365 13.37 28.71 23.20
N ILE A 366 13.23 28.48 24.50
CA ILE A 366 12.02 27.91 25.10
C ILE A 366 10.82 28.80 24.79
N HIS A 367 10.94 30.12 24.99
CA HIS A 367 9.90 31.09 24.69
C HIS A 367 9.51 31.10 23.20
N SER A 368 10.47 31.05 22.28
CA SER A 368 10.19 30.97 20.84
C SER A 368 9.45 29.67 20.48
N THR A 369 9.87 28.55 21.05
CA THR A 369 9.24 27.24 20.85
C THR A 369 7.80 27.24 21.34
N VAL A 370 7.54 27.78 22.53
CA VAL A 370 6.20 27.89 23.10
C VAL A 370 5.33 28.87 22.31
N ALA A 371 5.87 30.02 21.87
CA ALA A 371 5.15 30.97 21.03
C ALA A 371 4.70 30.32 19.70
N ASN A 372 5.58 29.56 19.06
CA ASN A 372 5.26 28.80 17.85
C ASN A 372 4.16 27.76 18.08
N ILE A 373 4.23 27.02 19.21
CA ILE A 373 3.18 26.06 19.59
C ILE A 373 1.84 26.77 19.74
N LYS A 374 1.79 27.90 20.46
CA LYS A 374 0.56 28.69 20.66
C LYS A 374 0.00 29.16 19.31
N ALA A 375 0.84 29.69 18.43
CA ALA A 375 0.44 30.16 17.10
C ALA A 375 -0.11 29.03 16.20
N GLU A 376 0.58 27.88 16.14
CA GLU A 376 0.14 26.72 15.34
C GLU A 376 -1.20 26.16 15.85
N VAL A 377 -1.38 26.05 17.17
CA VAL A 377 -2.62 25.56 17.78
C VAL A 377 -3.76 26.56 17.57
N LYS A 378 -3.53 27.86 17.84
CA LYS A 378 -4.51 28.93 17.60
C LYS A 378 -4.97 28.93 16.16
N GLY A 379 -4.04 29.07 15.20
CA GLY A 379 -4.37 29.09 13.78
C GLY A 379 -5.13 27.83 13.33
N ARG A 380 -4.72 26.65 13.79
CA ARG A 380 -5.38 25.39 13.40
C ARG A 380 -6.79 25.26 13.97
N VAL A 381 -6.98 25.63 15.23
CA VAL A 381 -8.27 25.53 15.92
C VAL A 381 -9.24 26.56 15.38
N TYR A 382 -8.83 27.82 15.18
CA TYR A 382 -9.66 28.85 14.54
C TYR A 382 -10.17 28.43 13.16
N ASN A 383 -9.31 27.84 12.33
CA ASN A 383 -9.68 27.41 10.98
C ASN A 383 -10.62 26.18 10.93
N LEU A 384 -10.73 25.40 12.01
CA LEU A 384 -11.46 24.14 12.01
C LEU A 384 -12.64 24.07 12.98
N LEU A 385 -12.75 25.02 13.92
CA LEU A 385 -13.93 25.14 14.76
C LEU A 385 -15.10 25.64 13.89
N SER A 386 -16.11 24.80 13.73
CA SER A 386 -17.33 25.16 12.99
C SER A 386 -18.21 26.14 13.77
N LYS A 387 -19.14 26.80 13.07
CA LYS A 387 -20.24 27.58 13.69
C LYS A 387 -21.12 26.77 14.67
N LYS A 388 -21.02 25.43 14.71
CA LYS A 388 -21.75 24.54 15.64
C LYS A 388 -21.03 24.28 16.97
N THR A 389 -19.87 24.90 17.21
CA THR A 389 -19.16 24.79 18.51
C THR A 389 -19.93 25.54 19.59
N ARG A 390 -20.00 24.98 20.81
CA ARG A 390 -20.68 25.66 21.93
C ARG A 390 -19.99 27.01 22.23
N PRO A 391 -20.74 28.11 22.44
CA PRO A 391 -20.16 29.42 22.75
C PRO A 391 -19.21 29.41 23.95
N SER A 392 -19.48 28.58 24.97
CA SER A 392 -18.63 28.43 26.16
C SER A 392 -17.28 27.76 25.90
N ASP A 393 -17.19 26.90 24.87
CA ASP A 393 -15.92 26.30 24.45
C ASP A 393 -15.08 27.30 23.63
N LEU A 394 -15.75 28.11 22.80
CA LEU A 394 -15.13 29.17 22.00
C LEU A 394 -14.61 30.31 22.88
N ASN A 395 -15.40 30.77 23.85
CA ASN A 395 -15.00 31.81 24.80
C ASN A 395 -13.82 31.35 25.66
N TRP A 396 -13.84 30.08 26.12
CA TRP A 396 -12.69 29.50 26.82
C TRP A 396 -11.45 29.47 25.93
N PHE A 397 -11.57 29.06 24.67
CA PHE A 397 -10.43 29.04 23.76
C PHE A 397 -9.87 30.43 23.45
N ASN A 398 -10.76 31.42 23.27
CA ASN A 398 -10.37 32.81 23.02
C ASN A 398 -9.71 33.45 24.25
N SER A 399 -9.99 32.96 25.46
CA SER A 399 -9.33 33.40 26.69
C SER A 399 -7.93 32.84 26.90
N LEU A 400 -7.50 31.85 26.08
CA LEU A 400 -6.15 31.25 26.13
C LEU A 400 -5.12 32.07 25.36
#